data_AF-A0A838NMN2-F1
#
_entry.id   AF-A0A838NMN2-F1
#
_cell.length_a   1.000
_cell.length_b   1.000
_cell.length_c   1.000
_cell.angle_alpha   90.00
_cell.angle_beta   90.00
_cell.angle_gamma   90.00
#
_symmetry.space_group_name_H-M   'P 1'
#
loop_
_entity.id
_entity.type
_entity.pdbx_description
1 polymer ?
#
loop_
_entity_poly.entity_id
_entity_poly.type
_entity_poly.pdbx_seq_one_letter_code
_entity_poly.pdbx_strand_id
1 'polypeptide(L)'
;MTDDGRRPLARISEDPVVRVGAYYVLLAAGTALAWQVFPGLEAVFSAERLDAVSSTTSHTDPLLEALGASVPAMAPPVALAVTTALCMIGAFLLMLPVSWVYILTRQKKGFRQSVVQTLIILPIVVAGVVLLVKNSIALAFSLGGIVAAVSFRNTLRDTKDAVYIFLAIGVGLAAGVQVMSAAAVMSFLFNVLVVVFWYTDFGRAPSRLEGVRAARRLEQSLALANRTGAFVAQLDRDILKSMSPEQLQALASRARRRVGEGDKSSSPKPPKPLDTLVRVQSADPEAARPQIESVLATQVKEWKFSGTQRDAAGSAVLEYRVRLRKSVPGPVLSSELRTRLGARATGVETR
;
A
#
# COMPACT_ATOMS: atom_id res chain seq x y z
N MET A 1 11.12 5.69 -48.27
CA MET A 1 10.51 4.51 -48.94
C MET A 1 11.42 3.33 -48.71
N THR A 2 11.21 2.57 -47.64
CA THR A 2 11.90 1.30 -47.39
C THR A 2 10.95 0.37 -46.64
N ASP A 3 10.36 -0.54 -47.41
CA ASP A 3 10.09 -1.93 -47.05
C ASP A 3 9.12 -2.22 -45.89
N ASP A 4 7.82 -2.02 -46.14
CA ASP A 4 6.70 -2.52 -45.30
C ASP A 4 6.23 -3.90 -45.82
N GLY A 5 7.18 -4.83 -46.00
CA GLY A 5 6.96 -6.21 -46.45
C GLY A 5 6.81 -7.22 -45.31
N ARG A 6 6.67 -6.78 -44.06
CA ARG A 6 6.45 -7.69 -42.92
C ARG A 6 5.01 -8.21 -42.93
N ARG A 7 4.87 -9.39 -43.52
CA ARG A 7 3.72 -10.32 -43.59
C ARG A 7 2.54 -9.91 -42.68
N PRO A 8 1.31 -9.72 -43.21
CA PRO A 8 0.13 -9.36 -42.41
C PRO A 8 -0.18 -10.36 -41.28
N LEU A 9 0.25 -11.61 -41.44
CA LEU A 9 0.17 -12.67 -40.42
C LEU A 9 0.92 -12.32 -39.12
N ALA A 10 2.01 -11.54 -39.18
CA ALA A 10 2.76 -11.13 -38.00
C ALA A 10 1.98 -10.09 -37.17
N ARG A 11 1.36 -9.09 -37.83
CA ARG A 11 0.53 -8.08 -37.13
C ARG A 11 -0.71 -8.69 -36.49
N ILE A 12 -1.33 -9.69 -37.13
CA ILE A 12 -2.50 -10.39 -36.58
C ILE A 12 -2.12 -11.23 -35.34
N SER A 13 -0.90 -11.81 -35.31
CA SER A 13 -0.42 -12.59 -34.15
C SER A 13 -0.05 -11.75 -32.92
N GLU A 14 0.17 -10.45 -33.10
CA GLU A 14 0.47 -9.52 -32.01
C GLU A 14 -0.80 -9.06 -31.28
N ASP A 15 -1.99 -9.25 -31.86
CA ASP A 15 -3.24 -8.89 -31.20
C ASP A 15 -3.53 -9.89 -30.06
N PRO A 16 -3.58 -9.43 -28.80
CA PRO A 16 -3.81 -10.29 -27.65
C PRO A 16 -5.16 -11.01 -27.70
N VAL A 17 -6.17 -10.48 -28.41
CA VAL A 17 -7.47 -11.16 -28.60
C VAL A 17 -7.31 -12.35 -29.55
N VAL A 18 -6.54 -12.19 -30.63
CA VAL A 18 -6.26 -13.28 -31.57
C VAL A 18 -5.45 -14.38 -30.89
N ARG A 19 -4.50 -14.02 -30.01
CA ARG A 19 -3.74 -14.99 -29.21
C ARG A 19 -4.65 -15.83 -28.30
N VAL A 20 -5.63 -15.21 -27.64
CA VAL A 20 -6.61 -15.92 -26.80
C VAL A 20 -7.49 -16.85 -27.66
N GLY A 21 -7.97 -16.37 -28.81
CA GLY A 21 -8.74 -17.19 -29.76
C GLY A 21 -7.94 -18.40 -30.28
N ALA A 22 -6.71 -18.17 -30.74
CA ALA A 22 -5.81 -19.22 -31.19
C ALA A 22 -5.51 -20.24 -30.10
N TYR A 23 -5.38 -19.81 -28.84
CA TYR A 23 -5.21 -20.71 -27.71
C TYR A 23 -6.41 -21.62 -27.49
N TYR A 24 -7.65 -21.10 -27.56
CA TYR A 24 -8.84 -21.97 -27.47
C TYR A 24 -8.95 -22.94 -28.64
N VAL A 25 -8.57 -22.52 -29.85
CA VAL A 25 -8.53 -23.41 -31.03
C VAL A 25 -7.49 -24.52 -30.83
N LEU A 26 -6.28 -24.19 -30.36
CA LEU A 26 -5.24 -25.16 -30.05
C LEU A 26 -5.65 -26.09 -28.90
N LEU A 27 -6.31 -25.55 -27.87
CA LEU A 27 -6.81 -26.35 -26.76
C LEU A 27 -7.89 -27.30 -27.24
N ALA A 28 -8.86 -26.84 -28.03
CA ALA A 28 -9.89 -27.69 -28.64
C ALA A 28 -9.28 -28.76 -29.56
N ALA A 29 -8.31 -28.39 -30.40
CA ALA A 29 -7.61 -29.33 -31.28
C ALA A 29 -6.81 -30.36 -30.48
N GLY A 30 -6.11 -29.95 -29.42
CA GLY A 30 -5.40 -30.84 -28.51
C GLY A 30 -6.35 -31.78 -27.76
N THR A 31 -7.51 -31.28 -27.35
CA THR A 31 -8.55 -32.09 -26.69
C THR A 31 -9.15 -33.10 -27.68
N ALA A 32 -9.43 -32.68 -28.92
CA ALA A 32 -9.92 -33.55 -29.98
C ALA A 32 -8.90 -34.62 -30.39
N LEU A 33 -7.62 -34.26 -30.46
CA LEU A 33 -6.54 -35.21 -30.71
C LEU A 33 -6.38 -36.18 -29.53
N ALA A 34 -6.55 -35.71 -28.29
CA ALA A 34 -6.56 -36.58 -27.12
C ALA A 34 -7.75 -37.57 -27.15
N TRP A 35 -8.94 -37.16 -27.62
CA TRP A 35 -10.06 -38.08 -27.85
C TRP A 35 -9.76 -39.13 -28.92
N GLN A 36 -9.08 -38.74 -30.00
CA GLN A 36 -8.69 -39.68 -31.06
C GLN A 36 -7.62 -40.68 -30.62
N VAL A 37 -6.69 -40.27 -29.76
CA VAL A 37 -5.58 -41.12 -29.27
C VAL A 37 -6.01 -42.01 -28.10
N PHE A 38 -6.96 -41.56 -27.28
CA PHE A 38 -7.45 -42.26 -26.10
C PHE A 38 -8.98 -42.40 -26.14
N PRO A 39 -9.52 -43.46 -26.77
CA PRO A 39 -10.96 -43.59 -27.00
C PRO A 39 -11.83 -43.70 -25.73
N GLY A 40 -11.28 -43.90 -24.53
CA GLY A 40 -12.09 -43.77 -23.31
C GLY A 40 -11.95 -42.43 -22.59
N LEU A 41 -11.14 -41.48 -23.07
CA LEU A 41 -11.20 -40.09 -22.56
C LEU A 41 -12.62 -39.50 -22.71
N GLU A 42 -13.41 -39.97 -23.68
CA GLU A 42 -14.83 -39.61 -23.81
C GLU A 42 -15.63 -39.88 -22.52
N ALA A 43 -15.37 -40.98 -21.79
CA ALA A 43 -16.05 -41.31 -20.52
C ALA A 43 -15.69 -40.37 -19.36
N VAL A 44 -14.65 -39.56 -19.52
CA VAL A 44 -14.18 -38.55 -18.56
C VAL A 44 -14.85 -37.19 -18.82
N PHE A 45 -15.19 -36.92 -20.07
CA PHE A 45 -15.60 -35.60 -20.55
C PHE A 45 -17.07 -35.52 -20.99
N SER A 46 -17.76 -36.65 -21.15
CA SER A 46 -19.16 -36.72 -21.58
C SER A 46 -20.17 -36.24 -20.52
N ALA A 47 -21.21 -35.57 -21.02
CA ALA A 47 -22.28 -34.92 -20.26
C ALA A 47 -23.19 -35.87 -19.45
N GLU A 48 -23.06 -37.20 -19.59
CA GLU A 48 -23.78 -38.21 -18.77
C GLU A 48 -23.48 -38.12 -17.27
N ARG A 49 -22.43 -37.40 -16.85
CA ARG A 49 -22.10 -37.23 -15.44
C ARG A 49 -22.96 -36.22 -14.69
N LEU A 50 -23.74 -35.38 -15.38
CA LEU A 50 -24.69 -34.50 -14.70
C LEU A 50 -25.81 -35.30 -14.01
N ASP A 51 -26.27 -36.38 -14.65
CA ASP A 51 -27.22 -37.33 -14.06
C ASP A 51 -26.56 -38.15 -12.93
N ALA A 52 -25.29 -38.56 -13.10
CA ALA A 52 -24.55 -39.29 -12.07
C ALA A 52 -24.26 -38.47 -10.81
N VAL A 53 -24.09 -37.14 -10.92
CA VAL A 53 -23.94 -36.23 -9.77
C VAL A 53 -25.25 -36.10 -8.97
N SER A 54 -26.40 -36.36 -9.59
CA SER A 54 -27.69 -36.42 -8.89
C SER A 54 -27.95 -37.76 -8.20
N SER A 55 -27.27 -38.84 -8.64
CA SER A 55 -27.35 -40.17 -8.03
C SER A 55 -26.15 -40.44 -7.12
N THR A 56 -26.36 -40.36 -5.81
CA THR A 56 -25.37 -40.40 -4.71
C THR A 56 -24.56 -41.71 -4.55
N THR A 57 -24.31 -42.52 -5.58
CA THR A 57 -23.63 -43.81 -5.40
C THR A 57 -22.95 -44.34 -6.67
N SER A 58 -21.65 -44.08 -6.85
CA SER A 58 -20.77 -45.05 -7.53
C SER A 58 -19.30 -44.84 -7.14
N HIS A 59 -18.68 -45.95 -6.74
CA HIS A 59 -17.39 -46.06 -6.04
C HIS A 59 -16.21 -46.43 -6.96
N THR A 60 -16.34 -46.31 -8.28
CA THR A 60 -15.31 -46.69 -9.24
C THR A 60 -14.77 -45.46 -9.96
N ASP A 61 -13.44 -45.33 -10.05
CA ASP A 61 -12.74 -44.29 -10.80
C ASP A 61 -12.77 -44.62 -12.31
N PRO A 62 -13.73 -44.08 -13.08
CA PRO A 62 -13.99 -44.52 -14.45
C PRO A 62 -12.98 -43.91 -15.44
N LEU A 63 -12.11 -43.03 -14.94
CA LEU A 63 -10.98 -42.41 -15.65
C LEU A 63 -9.86 -43.43 -15.92
N LEU A 64 -9.69 -44.40 -15.03
CA LEU A 64 -8.72 -45.48 -15.18
C LEU A 64 -9.23 -46.56 -16.16
N GLU A 65 -10.54 -46.81 -16.14
CA GLU A 65 -11.24 -47.73 -17.04
C GLU A 65 -11.27 -47.20 -18.48
N ALA A 66 -11.43 -45.88 -18.62
CA ALA A 66 -11.34 -45.10 -19.85
C ALA A 66 -9.97 -45.15 -20.57
N LEU A 67 -8.85 -45.27 -19.86
CA LEU A 67 -7.53 -45.25 -20.50
C LEU A 67 -7.16 -46.57 -21.22
N GLY A 68 -8.07 -47.56 -21.22
CA GLY A 68 -7.99 -48.73 -22.07
C GLY A 68 -7.21 -49.89 -21.46
N ALA A 69 -7.82 -51.06 -21.60
CA ALA A 69 -7.28 -52.41 -21.45
C ALA A 69 -5.76 -52.51 -21.73
N SER A 70 -5.06 -53.20 -20.82
CA SER A 70 -3.61 -53.48 -20.79
C SER A 70 -2.70 -52.42 -20.15
N VAL A 71 -3.19 -51.66 -19.16
CA VAL A 71 -2.31 -51.13 -18.10
C VAL A 71 -2.31 -52.17 -16.97
N PRO A 72 -1.16 -52.73 -16.54
CA PRO A 72 -1.13 -53.67 -15.42
C PRO A 72 -1.80 -53.00 -14.23
N ALA A 73 -2.79 -53.66 -13.64
CA ALA A 73 -3.70 -53.16 -12.61
C ALA A 73 -2.99 -52.14 -11.70
N MET A 74 -3.12 -50.86 -12.07
CA MET A 74 -2.43 -49.79 -11.38
C MET A 74 -3.03 -49.73 -9.99
N ALA A 75 -2.20 -49.70 -8.95
CA ALA A 75 -2.69 -49.68 -7.58
C ALA A 75 -3.72 -48.53 -7.43
N PRO A 76 -4.87 -48.75 -6.77
CA PRO A 76 -5.92 -47.74 -6.60
C PRO A 76 -5.44 -46.33 -6.17
N PRO A 77 -4.41 -46.16 -5.32
CA PRO A 77 -3.88 -44.82 -5.01
C PRO A 77 -3.25 -44.09 -6.21
N VAL A 78 -2.69 -44.81 -7.18
CA VAL A 78 -2.04 -44.21 -8.36
C VAL A 78 -3.07 -43.68 -9.35
N ALA A 79 -4.20 -44.38 -9.50
CA ALA A 79 -5.31 -43.96 -10.37
C ALA A 79 -5.94 -42.63 -9.91
N LEU A 80 -6.16 -42.50 -8.60
CA LEU A 80 -6.64 -41.28 -7.96
C LEU A 80 -5.65 -40.12 -8.17
N ALA A 81 -4.35 -40.38 -8.03
CA ALA A 81 -3.32 -39.37 -8.24
C ALA A 81 -3.30 -38.85 -9.68
N VAL A 82 -3.39 -39.75 -10.67
CA VAL A 82 -3.44 -39.38 -12.10
C VAL A 82 -4.69 -38.56 -12.42
N THR A 83 -5.85 -39.00 -11.93
CA THR A 83 -7.12 -38.29 -12.11
C THR A 83 -7.07 -36.88 -11.54
N THR A 84 -6.55 -36.75 -10.32
CA THR A 84 -6.39 -35.46 -9.65
C THR A 84 -5.46 -34.55 -10.43
N ALA A 85 -4.32 -35.07 -10.90
CA ALA A 85 -3.39 -34.32 -11.71
C ALA A 85 -4.03 -33.83 -13.02
N LEU A 86 -4.79 -34.67 -13.71
CA LEU A 86 -5.50 -34.29 -14.95
C LEU A 86 -6.52 -33.17 -14.71
N CYS A 87 -7.32 -33.26 -13.64
CA CYS A 87 -8.28 -32.22 -13.28
C CYS A 87 -7.58 -30.88 -12.95
N MET A 88 -6.48 -30.93 -12.19
CA MET A 88 -5.68 -29.74 -11.84
C MET A 88 -5.03 -29.11 -13.07
N ILE A 89 -4.47 -29.92 -13.97
CA ILE A 89 -3.89 -29.46 -15.24
C ILE A 89 -4.98 -28.86 -16.13
N GLY A 90 -6.15 -29.48 -16.24
CA GLY A 90 -7.28 -28.94 -16.99
C GLY A 90 -7.74 -27.58 -16.45
N ALA A 91 -7.91 -27.45 -15.13
CA ALA A 91 -8.26 -26.19 -14.49
C ALA A 91 -7.21 -25.09 -14.74
N PHE A 92 -5.92 -25.46 -14.67
CA PHE A 92 -4.81 -24.57 -15.00
C PHE A 92 -4.89 -24.08 -16.46
N LEU A 93 -5.01 -25.01 -17.42
CA LEU A 93 -5.04 -24.69 -18.84
C LEU A 93 -6.25 -23.83 -19.22
N LEU A 94 -7.39 -24.03 -18.57
CA LEU A 94 -8.59 -23.23 -18.79
C LEU A 94 -8.51 -21.83 -18.18
N MET A 95 -7.70 -21.61 -17.14
CA MET A 95 -7.54 -20.29 -16.52
C MET A 95 -6.41 -19.44 -17.11
N LEU A 96 -5.47 -20.03 -17.86
CA LEU A 96 -4.47 -19.28 -18.62
C LEU A 96 -5.06 -18.18 -19.54
N PRO A 97 -6.04 -18.46 -20.43
CA PRO A 97 -6.62 -17.43 -21.29
C PRO A 97 -7.35 -16.36 -20.48
N VAL A 98 -8.00 -16.75 -19.37
CA VAL A 98 -8.65 -15.81 -18.43
C VAL A 98 -7.62 -14.85 -17.81
N SER A 99 -6.46 -15.35 -17.40
CA SER A 99 -5.37 -14.52 -16.89
C SER A 99 -4.83 -13.54 -17.93
N TRP A 100 -4.72 -13.95 -19.20
CA TRP A 100 -4.31 -13.03 -20.28
C TRP A 100 -5.34 -11.95 -20.54
N VAL A 101 -6.64 -12.31 -20.59
CA VAL A 101 -7.73 -11.35 -20.73
C VAL A 101 -7.78 -10.39 -19.54
N TYR A 102 -7.52 -10.86 -18.32
CA TYR A 102 -7.39 -10.01 -17.13
C TYR A 102 -6.27 -8.97 -17.30
N ILE A 103 -5.08 -9.40 -17.71
CA ILE A 103 -3.94 -8.50 -17.94
C ILE A 103 -4.28 -7.47 -19.02
N LEU A 104 -4.84 -7.91 -20.15
CA LEU A 104 -5.23 -7.05 -21.27
C LEU A 104 -6.22 -5.96 -20.83
N THR A 105 -7.27 -6.35 -20.11
CA THR A 105 -8.31 -5.41 -19.69
C THR A 105 -7.85 -4.46 -18.59
N ARG A 106 -6.89 -4.85 -17.76
CA ARG A 106 -6.36 -4.02 -16.66
C ARG A 106 -5.13 -3.20 -17.00
N GLN A 107 -4.42 -3.45 -18.11
CA GLN A 107 -3.20 -2.70 -18.47
C GLN A 107 -3.36 -1.18 -18.39
N LYS A 108 -4.53 -0.65 -18.77
CA LYS A 108 -4.83 0.80 -18.73
C LYS A 108 -4.99 1.39 -17.32
N LYS A 109 -5.30 0.57 -16.30
CA LYS A 109 -5.58 1.03 -14.91
C LYS A 109 -4.52 0.55 -13.89
N GLY A 110 -3.57 -0.27 -14.31
CA GLY A 110 -2.65 -1.00 -13.44
C GLY A 110 -3.31 -2.22 -12.81
N PHE A 111 -2.59 -3.35 -12.79
CA PHE A 111 -2.99 -4.57 -12.10
C PHE A 111 -1.96 -4.97 -11.05
N ARG A 112 -2.37 -5.80 -10.10
CA ARG A 112 -1.49 -6.38 -9.09
C ARG A 112 -1.08 -7.78 -9.54
N GLN A 113 0.23 -8.05 -9.52
CA GLN A 113 0.78 -9.37 -9.87
C GLN A 113 0.19 -10.48 -9.00
N SER A 114 -0.08 -10.20 -7.72
CA SER A 114 -0.69 -11.15 -6.81
C SER A 114 -2.05 -11.66 -7.29
N VAL A 115 -2.88 -10.80 -7.89
CA VAL A 115 -4.20 -11.22 -8.40
C VAL A 115 -4.06 -12.18 -9.58
N VAL A 116 -3.12 -11.90 -10.49
CA VAL A 116 -2.83 -12.79 -11.64
C VAL A 116 -2.35 -14.15 -11.15
N GLN A 117 -1.45 -14.19 -10.17
CA GLN A 117 -0.98 -15.44 -9.57
C GLN A 117 -2.12 -16.18 -8.88
N THR A 118 -2.98 -15.49 -8.13
CA THR A 118 -4.16 -16.09 -7.51
C THR A 118 -5.11 -16.69 -8.55
N LEU A 119 -5.33 -16.04 -9.69
CA LEU A 119 -6.21 -16.57 -10.74
C LEU A 119 -5.74 -17.90 -11.34
N ILE A 120 -4.44 -18.16 -11.28
CA ILE A 120 -3.83 -19.40 -11.78
C ILE A 120 -3.78 -20.47 -10.67
N ILE A 121 -3.39 -20.09 -9.45
CA ILE A 121 -3.17 -21.03 -8.34
C ILE A 121 -4.49 -21.46 -7.69
N LEU A 122 -5.41 -20.53 -7.48
CA LEU A 122 -6.69 -20.79 -6.82
C LEU A 122 -7.53 -21.91 -7.48
N PRO A 123 -7.76 -21.95 -8.80
CA PRO A 123 -8.58 -22.99 -9.43
C PRO A 123 -7.96 -24.38 -9.27
N ILE A 124 -6.62 -24.47 -9.28
CA ILE A 124 -5.86 -25.71 -9.07
C ILE A 124 -6.10 -26.24 -7.65
N VAL A 125 -5.99 -25.36 -6.65
CA VAL A 125 -6.22 -25.71 -5.24
C VAL A 125 -7.67 -26.13 -5.02
N VAL A 126 -8.63 -25.39 -5.58
CA VAL A 126 -10.06 -25.70 -5.46
C VAL A 126 -10.37 -27.05 -6.11
N ALA A 127 -9.85 -27.33 -7.31
CA ALA A 127 -10.04 -28.62 -7.98
C ALA A 127 -9.52 -29.79 -7.12
N GLY A 128 -8.29 -29.69 -6.59
CA GLY A 128 -7.72 -30.73 -5.72
C GLY A 128 -8.50 -30.92 -4.42
N VAL A 129 -8.91 -29.83 -3.78
CA VAL A 129 -9.74 -29.85 -2.57
C VAL A 129 -11.07 -30.57 -2.81
N VAL A 130 -11.77 -30.22 -3.88
CA VAL A 130 -13.10 -30.77 -4.20
C VAL A 130 -13.02 -32.27 -4.47
N LEU A 131 -11.96 -32.71 -5.16
CA LEU A 131 -11.72 -34.12 -5.44
C LEU A 131 -11.43 -34.93 -4.17
N LEU A 132 -10.70 -34.32 -3.21
CA LEU A 132 -10.40 -34.92 -1.90
C LEU A 132 -11.66 -35.13 -1.04
N VAL A 133 -12.63 -34.21 -1.13
CA VAL A 133 -13.87 -34.25 -0.31
C VAL A 133 -15.04 -34.93 -1.00
N LYS A 134 -14.88 -35.40 -2.25
CA LYS A 134 -15.95 -35.96 -3.09
C LYS A 134 -16.81 -37.01 -2.38
N ASN A 135 -16.23 -37.80 -1.47
CA ASN A 135 -16.93 -38.88 -0.77
C ASN A 135 -17.30 -38.56 0.69
N SER A 136 -17.22 -37.30 1.13
CA SER A 136 -17.59 -36.92 2.50
C SER A 136 -18.19 -35.51 2.57
N ILE A 137 -19.51 -35.47 2.69
CA ILE A 137 -20.28 -34.22 2.88
C ILE A 137 -19.79 -33.47 4.13
N ALA A 138 -19.51 -34.20 5.22
CA ALA A 138 -18.99 -33.61 6.45
C ALA A 138 -17.62 -32.92 6.26
N LEU A 139 -16.73 -33.52 5.45
CA LEU A 139 -15.43 -32.93 5.13
C LEU A 139 -15.60 -31.70 4.22
N ALA A 140 -16.49 -31.78 3.22
CA ALA A 140 -16.78 -30.65 2.35
C ALA A 140 -17.30 -29.43 3.14
N PHE A 141 -18.24 -29.64 4.08
CA PHE A 141 -18.75 -28.56 4.93
C PHE A 141 -17.70 -28.01 5.90
N SER A 142 -16.89 -28.86 6.54
CA SER A 142 -15.86 -28.39 7.47
C SER A 142 -14.79 -27.56 6.77
N LEU A 143 -14.37 -27.99 5.59
CA LEU A 143 -13.40 -27.28 4.77
C LEU A 143 -13.96 -25.96 4.22
N GLY A 144 -15.23 -25.97 3.78
CA GLY A 144 -15.95 -24.75 3.41
C GLY A 144 -15.97 -23.72 4.54
N GLY A 145 -16.19 -24.16 5.78
CA GLY A 145 -16.13 -23.31 6.97
C GLY A 145 -14.75 -22.69 7.21
N ILE A 146 -13.67 -23.49 7.09
CA ILE A 146 -12.29 -23.01 7.23
C ILE A 146 -11.96 -21.98 6.15
N VAL A 147 -12.32 -22.25 4.89
CA VAL A 147 -12.07 -21.34 3.76
C VAL A 147 -12.86 -20.03 3.92
N ALA A 148 -14.12 -20.11 4.34
CA ALA A 148 -14.94 -18.93 4.60
C ALA A 148 -14.35 -18.04 5.72
N ALA A 149 -13.89 -18.63 6.82
CA ALA A 149 -13.23 -17.89 7.90
C ALA A 149 -11.93 -17.21 7.43
N VAL A 150 -11.14 -17.89 6.59
CA VAL A 150 -9.91 -17.34 5.99
C VAL A 150 -10.19 -16.27 4.93
N SER A 151 -11.32 -16.33 4.23
CA SER A 151 -11.74 -15.30 3.27
C SER A 151 -12.34 -14.08 3.98
N PHE A 152 -13.00 -14.25 5.12
CA PHE A 152 -13.61 -13.14 5.88
C PHE A 152 -12.54 -12.14 6.37
N ARG A 153 -11.33 -12.62 6.66
CA ARG A 153 -10.18 -11.76 6.99
C ARG A 153 -9.52 -11.09 5.78
N ASN A 154 -9.88 -11.46 4.55
CA ASN A 154 -9.21 -11.01 3.34
C ASN A 154 -10.23 -10.46 2.32
N THR A 155 -10.72 -9.24 2.56
CA THR A 155 -11.68 -8.60 1.66
C THR A 155 -11.00 -8.16 0.36
N LEU A 156 -11.52 -8.64 -0.77
CA LEU A 156 -11.15 -8.16 -2.09
C LEU A 156 -11.59 -6.70 -2.25
N ARG A 157 -10.63 -5.82 -2.53
CA ARG A 157 -10.86 -4.37 -2.57
C ARG A 157 -11.50 -3.87 -3.87
N ASP A 158 -11.57 -4.69 -4.91
CA ASP A 158 -12.07 -4.30 -6.23
C ASP A 158 -13.08 -5.33 -6.75
N THR A 159 -14.29 -4.86 -7.11
CA THR A 159 -15.41 -5.69 -7.57
C THR A 159 -15.08 -6.46 -8.83
N LYS A 160 -14.27 -5.91 -9.76
CA LYS A 160 -13.87 -6.64 -10.96
C LYS A 160 -12.98 -7.83 -10.61
N ASP A 161 -11.99 -7.61 -9.74
CA ASP A 161 -11.07 -8.68 -9.32
C ASP A 161 -11.84 -9.80 -8.59
N ALA A 162 -12.87 -9.45 -7.82
CA ALA A 162 -13.76 -10.41 -7.18
C ALA A 162 -14.50 -11.32 -8.17
N VAL A 163 -14.97 -10.77 -9.30
CA VAL A 163 -15.66 -11.56 -10.33
C VAL A 163 -14.70 -12.57 -10.99
N TYR A 164 -13.47 -12.18 -11.29
CA TYR A 164 -12.46 -13.10 -11.84
C TYR A 164 -12.09 -14.21 -10.84
N ILE A 165 -11.97 -13.88 -9.55
CA ILE A 165 -11.70 -14.86 -8.50
C ILE A 165 -12.89 -15.81 -8.33
N PHE A 166 -14.12 -15.31 -8.40
CA PHE A 166 -15.32 -16.14 -8.35
C PHE A 166 -15.38 -17.12 -9.53
N LEU A 167 -15.05 -16.66 -10.74
CA LEU A 167 -14.91 -17.55 -11.90
C LEU A 167 -13.85 -18.62 -11.67
N ALA A 168 -12.68 -18.25 -11.12
CA ALA A 168 -11.61 -19.20 -10.82
C ALA A 168 -12.06 -20.31 -9.85
N ILE A 169 -12.83 -19.94 -8.82
CA ILE A 169 -13.46 -20.90 -7.90
C ILE A 169 -14.45 -21.79 -8.65
N GLY A 170 -15.32 -21.22 -9.50
CA GLY A 170 -16.29 -21.96 -10.30
C GLY A 170 -15.64 -22.96 -11.27
N VAL A 171 -14.59 -22.56 -11.98
CA VAL A 171 -13.82 -23.43 -12.90
C VAL A 171 -13.11 -24.53 -12.12
N GLY A 172 -12.52 -24.20 -10.96
CA GLY A 172 -11.91 -25.19 -10.07
C GLY A 172 -12.92 -26.19 -9.50
N LEU A 173 -14.12 -25.74 -9.11
CA LEU A 173 -15.20 -26.60 -8.65
C LEU A 173 -15.66 -27.55 -9.76
N ALA A 174 -15.95 -27.03 -10.95
CA ALA A 174 -16.36 -27.82 -12.11
C ALA A 174 -15.30 -28.87 -12.50
N ALA A 175 -14.02 -28.49 -12.48
CA ALA A 175 -12.92 -29.42 -12.72
C ALA A 175 -12.79 -30.48 -11.61
N GLY A 176 -13.00 -30.09 -10.34
CA GLY A 176 -12.93 -30.99 -9.18
C GLY A 176 -14.06 -32.01 -9.12
N VAL A 177 -15.27 -31.67 -9.57
CA VAL A 177 -16.38 -32.62 -9.75
C VAL A 177 -16.27 -33.44 -11.04
N GLN A 178 -15.16 -33.31 -11.78
CA GLN A 178 -14.88 -34.02 -13.03
C GLN A 178 -15.84 -33.65 -14.17
N VAL A 179 -16.44 -32.46 -14.16
CA VAL A 179 -17.27 -31.93 -15.25
C VAL A 179 -16.50 -30.84 -15.99
N MET A 180 -15.45 -31.24 -16.72
CA MET A 180 -14.54 -30.30 -17.38
C MET A 180 -15.21 -29.53 -18.53
N SER A 181 -16.22 -30.10 -19.17
CA SER A 181 -17.00 -29.41 -20.22
C SER A 181 -17.66 -28.15 -19.68
N ALA A 182 -18.26 -28.20 -18.49
CA ALA A 182 -18.82 -27.03 -17.82
C ALA A 182 -17.74 -26.00 -17.45
N ALA A 183 -16.57 -26.46 -16.97
CA ALA A 183 -15.42 -25.59 -16.68
C ALA A 183 -14.95 -24.85 -17.94
N ALA A 184 -14.88 -25.55 -19.07
CA ALA A 184 -14.47 -24.99 -20.37
C ALA A 184 -15.48 -23.96 -20.87
N VAL A 185 -16.78 -24.26 -20.81
CA VAL A 185 -17.86 -23.32 -21.21
C VAL A 185 -17.84 -22.07 -20.34
N MET A 186 -17.67 -22.20 -19.02
CA MET A 186 -17.59 -21.04 -18.13
C MET A 186 -16.38 -20.15 -18.46
N SER A 187 -15.19 -20.73 -18.63
CA SER A 187 -13.98 -19.99 -19.00
C SER A 187 -14.14 -19.29 -20.35
N PHE A 188 -14.62 -20.01 -21.37
CA PHE A 188 -14.81 -19.48 -22.72
C PHE A 188 -15.82 -18.33 -22.76
N LEU A 189 -17.03 -18.55 -22.24
CA LEU A 189 -18.10 -17.55 -22.28
C LEU A 189 -17.71 -16.30 -21.48
N PHE A 190 -17.04 -16.48 -20.34
CA PHE A 190 -16.54 -15.36 -19.55
C PHE A 190 -15.53 -14.51 -20.33
N ASN A 191 -14.55 -15.14 -20.98
CA ASN A 191 -13.57 -14.42 -21.79
C ASN A 191 -14.20 -13.67 -22.95
N VAL A 192 -15.17 -14.28 -23.65
CA VAL A 192 -15.92 -13.61 -24.73
C VAL A 192 -16.64 -12.37 -24.18
N LEU A 193 -17.39 -12.49 -23.09
CA LEU A 193 -18.13 -11.37 -22.50
C LEU A 193 -17.20 -10.24 -22.06
N VAL A 194 -16.08 -10.57 -21.43
CA VAL A 194 -15.11 -9.56 -20.98
C VAL A 194 -14.46 -8.84 -22.16
N VAL A 195 -14.06 -9.57 -23.21
CA VAL A 195 -13.50 -8.97 -24.43
C VAL A 195 -14.53 -8.08 -25.11
N VAL A 196 -15.79 -8.50 -25.20
CA VAL A 196 -16.89 -7.69 -25.75
C VAL A 196 -17.08 -6.41 -24.93
N PHE A 197 -17.13 -6.50 -23.60
CA PHE A 197 -17.25 -5.31 -22.74
C PHE A 197 -16.04 -4.38 -22.83
N TRP A 198 -14.85 -4.94 -23.03
CA TRP A 198 -13.64 -4.16 -23.24
C TRP A 198 -13.66 -3.43 -24.59
N TYR A 199 -14.09 -4.10 -25.67
CA TYR A 199 -14.18 -3.50 -27.00
C TYR A 199 -15.28 -2.44 -27.12
N THR A 200 -16.43 -2.69 -26.49
CA THR A 200 -17.57 -1.76 -26.49
C THR A 200 -17.39 -0.58 -25.52
N ASP A 201 -16.29 -0.52 -24.76
CA ASP A 201 -16.02 0.49 -23.74
C ASP A 201 -17.23 0.70 -22.78
N PHE A 202 -17.97 -0.38 -22.53
CA PHE A 202 -19.25 -0.34 -21.84
C PHE A 202 -19.09 0.13 -20.39
N GLY A 203 -19.84 1.16 -19.99
CA GLY A 203 -19.79 1.75 -18.65
C GLY A 203 -18.66 2.78 -18.44
N ARG A 204 -18.02 3.29 -19.50
CA ARG A 204 -17.06 4.39 -19.38
C ARG A 204 -17.76 5.69 -18.94
N ALA A 205 -17.31 6.27 -17.83
CA ALA A 205 -17.78 7.58 -17.40
C ALA A 205 -17.35 8.63 -18.46
N PRO A 206 -18.19 9.63 -18.78
CA PRO A 206 -17.84 10.67 -19.75
C PRO A 206 -16.47 11.26 -19.44
N SER A 207 -15.57 11.29 -20.45
CA SER A 207 -14.19 11.79 -20.34
C SER A 207 -14.09 13.18 -19.70
N ARG A 208 -15.14 14.00 -19.85
CA ARG A 208 -15.28 15.32 -19.21
C ARG A 208 -15.23 15.25 -17.67
N LEU A 209 -15.74 14.18 -17.06
CA LEU A 209 -15.71 13.97 -15.60
C LEU A 209 -14.38 13.38 -15.12
N GLU A 210 -13.70 12.58 -15.96
CA GLU A 210 -12.37 12.05 -15.64
C GLU A 210 -11.32 13.15 -15.54
N GLY A 211 -11.35 14.14 -16.46
CA GLY A 211 -10.46 15.30 -16.40
C GLY A 211 -10.62 16.12 -15.13
N VAL A 212 -11.86 16.40 -14.72
CA VAL A 212 -12.15 17.17 -13.48
C VAL A 212 -11.71 16.40 -12.23
N ARG A 213 -11.88 15.07 -12.20
CA ARG A 213 -11.44 14.23 -11.06
C ARG A 213 -9.92 14.04 -11.02
N ALA A 214 -9.28 13.91 -12.19
CA ALA A 214 -7.83 13.83 -12.31
C ALA A 214 -7.16 15.16 -11.89
N ALA A 215 -7.72 16.30 -12.32
CA ALA A 215 -7.29 17.62 -11.90
C ALA A 215 -7.40 17.79 -10.38
N ARG A 216 -8.55 17.43 -9.76
CA ARG A 216 -8.70 17.48 -8.30
C ARG A 216 -7.75 16.53 -7.55
N ARG A 217 -7.51 15.32 -8.05
CA ARG A 217 -6.52 14.40 -7.45
C ARG A 217 -5.11 14.96 -7.54
N LEU A 218 -4.76 15.57 -8.68
CA LEU A 218 -3.47 16.23 -8.86
C LEU A 218 -3.34 17.41 -7.90
N GLU A 219 -4.33 18.30 -7.83
CA GLU A 219 -4.37 19.40 -6.86
C GLU A 219 -4.25 18.92 -5.42
N GLN A 220 -4.96 17.84 -5.05
CA GLN A 220 -4.84 17.24 -3.72
C GLN A 220 -3.45 16.65 -3.48
N SER A 221 -2.87 15.94 -4.45
CA SER A 221 -1.52 15.38 -4.33
C SER A 221 -0.45 16.47 -4.26
N LEU A 222 -0.61 17.56 -5.02
CA LEU A 222 0.25 18.74 -4.98
C LEU A 222 0.06 19.51 -3.67
N ALA A 223 -1.16 19.65 -3.17
CA ALA A 223 -1.43 20.28 -1.88
C ALA A 223 -0.82 19.47 -0.73
N LEU A 224 -0.81 18.13 -0.82
CA LEU A 224 -0.13 17.27 0.14
C LEU A 224 1.40 17.35 -0.02
N ALA A 225 1.92 17.34 -1.24
CA ALA A 225 3.36 17.46 -1.52
C ALA A 225 3.93 18.84 -1.19
N ASN A 226 3.15 19.93 -1.36
CA ASN A 226 3.51 21.27 -0.91
C ASN A 226 3.38 21.41 0.61
N ARG A 227 2.54 20.61 1.27
CA ARG A 227 2.40 20.63 2.74
C ARG A 227 3.52 19.88 3.45
N THR A 228 4.13 18.87 2.84
CA THR A 228 5.34 18.22 3.36
C THR A 228 6.58 18.79 2.68
N GLY A 229 7.35 19.61 3.39
CA GLY A 229 8.72 20.01 3.03
C GLY A 229 9.72 18.87 2.82
N ALA A 230 9.24 17.61 2.72
CA ALA A 230 9.99 16.41 2.42
C ALA A 230 10.50 16.37 0.97
N PHE A 231 9.79 16.93 -0.01
CA PHE A 231 10.27 16.98 -1.40
C PHE A 231 11.47 17.93 -1.54
N VAL A 232 11.40 19.10 -0.92
CA VAL A 232 12.53 20.05 -0.85
C VAL A 232 13.67 19.48 -0.03
N ALA A 233 13.40 18.85 1.13
CA ALA A 233 14.44 18.28 1.99
C ALA A 233 15.11 17.00 1.43
N GLN A 234 14.45 16.26 0.54
CA GLN A 234 15.03 15.06 -0.08
C GLN A 234 15.82 15.41 -1.34
N LEU A 235 15.30 16.33 -2.17
CA LEU A 235 16.04 16.86 -3.31
C LEU A 235 17.32 17.60 -2.86
N ASP A 236 17.24 18.38 -1.78
CA ASP A 236 18.40 19.08 -1.21
C ASP A 236 19.43 18.09 -0.64
N ARG A 237 19.01 17.00 0.01
CA ARG A 237 19.93 15.99 0.56
C ARG A 237 20.72 15.24 -0.51
N ASP A 238 20.05 14.78 -1.56
CA ASP A 238 20.71 13.98 -2.60
C ASP A 238 21.63 14.85 -3.45
N ILE A 239 21.25 16.10 -3.70
CA ILE A 239 22.09 17.10 -4.36
C ILE A 239 23.32 17.43 -3.49
N LEU A 240 23.15 17.73 -2.20
CA LEU A 240 24.26 18.05 -1.30
C LEU A 240 25.21 16.86 -1.07
N LYS A 241 24.71 15.62 -1.05
CA LYS A 241 25.55 14.41 -0.96
C LYS A 241 26.41 14.17 -2.19
N SER A 242 25.95 14.62 -3.36
CA SER A 242 26.67 14.45 -4.63
C SER A 242 27.73 15.54 -4.89
N MET A 243 27.76 16.61 -4.09
CA MET A 243 28.69 17.73 -4.25
C MET A 243 30.07 17.43 -3.65
N SER A 244 31.11 17.96 -4.27
CA SER A 244 32.46 17.91 -3.70
C SER A 244 32.58 18.82 -2.46
N PRO A 245 33.55 18.57 -1.55
CA PRO A 245 33.75 19.41 -0.35
C PRO A 245 33.93 20.90 -0.66
N GLU A 246 34.59 21.22 -1.79
CA GLU A 246 34.81 22.60 -2.24
C GLU A 246 33.50 23.26 -2.73
N GLN A 247 32.65 22.51 -3.44
CA GLN A 247 31.34 22.98 -3.89
C GLN A 247 30.40 23.26 -2.71
N LEU A 248 30.45 22.43 -1.67
CA LEU A 248 29.70 22.65 -0.44
C LEU A 248 30.15 23.91 0.30
N GLN A 249 31.47 24.16 0.36
CA GLN A 249 31.99 25.39 0.95
C GLN A 249 31.63 26.64 0.13
N ALA A 250 31.66 26.55 -1.20
CA ALA A 250 31.24 27.62 -2.10
C ALA A 250 29.73 27.91 -2.00
N LEU A 251 28.91 26.87 -1.83
CA LEU A 251 27.47 27.00 -1.60
C LEU A 251 27.21 27.65 -0.23
N ALA A 252 27.92 27.21 0.81
CA ALA A 252 27.80 27.78 2.15
C ALA A 252 28.23 29.25 2.20
N SER A 253 29.31 29.63 1.50
CA SER A 253 29.76 31.03 1.43
C SER A 253 28.77 31.92 0.66
N ARG A 254 28.19 31.43 -0.44
CA ARG A 254 27.11 32.12 -1.16
C ARG A 254 25.83 32.24 -0.35
N ALA A 255 25.45 31.19 0.38
CA ALA A 255 24.29 31.20 1.26
C ALA A 255 24.46 32.25 2.37
N ARG A 256 25.63 32.27 3.05
CA ARG A 256 25.96 33.30 4.05
C ARG A 256 25.96 34.70 3.45
N ARG A 257 26.47 34.88 2.23
CA ARG A 257 26.46 36.16 1.52
C ARG A 257 25.03 36.64 1.23
N ARG A 258 24.13 35.75 0.79
CA ARG A 258 22.71 36.09 0.60
C ARG A 258 21.98 36.40 1.91
N VAL A 259 22.29 35.68 2.99
CA VAL A 259 21.75 35.98 4.31
C VAL A 259 22.23 37.35 4.77
N GLY A 260 23.51 37.69 4.56
CA GLY A 260 24.05 39.01 4.87
C GLY A 260 23.55 40.14 3.95
N GLU A 261 23.20 39.84 2.70
CA GLU A 261 22.57 40.80 1.77
C GLU A 261 21.08 41.03 2.10
N GLY A 262 20.37 39.99 2.56
CA GLY A 262 18.98 40.09 3.04
C GLY A 262 18.85 40.85 4.37
N ASP A 263 19.90 40.87 5.19
CA ASP A 263 19.95 41.54 6.49
C ASP A 263 20.13 43.08 6.40
N LYS A 264 20.21 43.65 5.18
CA LYS A 264 20.13 45.12 5.01
C LYS A 264 18.70 45.67 5.06
N SER A 265 17.66 44.83 5.02
CA SER A 265 16.27 45.34 4.97
C SER A 265 15.31 44.83 6.05
N SER A 266 15.49 43.66 6.66
CA SER A 266 14.65 43.24 7.80
C SER A 266 15.06 41.88 8.37
N SER A 267 15.82 41.85 9.46
CA SER A 267 15.80 40.73 10.41
C SER A 267 16.05 41.24 11.83
N PRO A 268 15.22 40.87 12.83
CA PRO A 268 15.51 41.19 14.21
C PRO A 268 16.74 40.39 14.64
N LYS A 269 17.80 41.11 15.01
CA LYS A 269 19.01 40.57 15.62
C LYS A 269 18.64 39.55 16.72
N PRO A 270 19.24 38.35 16.77
CA PRO A 270 18.97 37.40 17.85
C PRO A 270 19.21 38.09 19.20
N PRO A 271 18.28 37.95 20.17
CA PRO A 271 18.40 38.64 21.46
C PRO A 271 19.70 38.20 22.12
N LYS A 272 20.56 39.17 22.42
CA LYS A 272 21.82 38.93 23.14
C LYS A 272 21.48 38.29 24.51
N PRO A 273 22.26 37.30 24.97
CA PRO A 273 21.95 36.61 26.23
C PRO A 273 21.91 37.59 27.41
N LEU A 274 20.98 37.34 28.34
CA LEU A 274 20.82 38.07 29.60
C LEU A 274 21.74 37.41 30.63
N ASP A 275 22.97 37.92 30.75
CA ASP A 275 24.07 37.22 31.41
C ASP A 275 24.06 37.31 32.95
N THR A 276 23.22 38.16 33.57
CA THR A 276 23.23 38.40 35.03
C THR A 276 21.89 38.01 35.69
N LEU A 277 21.95 37.23 36.77
CA LEU A 277 20.79 36.79 37.55
C LEU A 277 20.64 37.65 38.81
N VAL A 278 19.48 38.25 39.01
CA VAL A 278 19.11 38.99 40.23
C VAL A 278 18.09 38.17 40.99
N ARG A 279 18.39 37.85 42.24
CA ARG A 279 17.51 37.12 43.15
C ARG A 279 17.11 38.04 44.30
N VAL A 280 15.81 38.23 44.50
CA VAL A 280 15.26 39.07 45.57
C VAL A 280 14.37 38.21 46.45
N GLN A 281 14.72 38.07 47.72
CA GLN A 281 13.92 37.36 48.71
C GLN A 281 12.95 38.35 49.37
N SER A 282 11.66 38.00 49.40
CA SER A 282 10.62 38.81 50.00
C SER A 282 9.58 37.93 50.71
N ALA A 283 9.10 38.40 51.87
CA ALA A 283 8.00 37.78 52.60
C ALA A 283 6.64 37.97 51.91
N ASP A 284 6.51 39.00 51.06
CA ASP A 284 5.30 39.26 50.27
C ASP A 284 5.67 39.48 48.78
N PRO A 285 5.70 38.41 47.97
CA PRO A 285 6.19 38.48 46.60
C PRO A 285 5.26 39.25 45.66
N GLU A 286 3.96 39.36 45.96
CA GLU A 286 2.99 40.03 45.09
C GLU A 286 3.11 41.55 45.22
N ALA A 287 3.27 42.06 46.44
CA ALA A 287 3.47 43.49 46.67
C ALA A 287 4.88 43.97 46.28
N ALA A 288 5.91 43.11 46.37
CA ALA A 288 7.29 43.47 46.05
C ALA A 288 7.58 43.54 44.54
N ARG A 289 6.87 42.74 43.74
CA ARG A 289 7.07 42.64 42.29
C ARG A 289 7.01 43.97 41.51
N PRO A 290 5.94 44.79 41.60
CA PRO A 290 5.87 46.04 40.83
C PRO A 290 6.97 47.04 41.20
N GLN A 291 7.42 47.01 42.46
CA GLN A 291 8.51 47.87 42.93
C GLN A 291 9.85 47.42 42.33
N ILE A 292 10.14 46.11 42.31
CA ILE A 292 11.34 45.55 41.69
C ILE A 292 11.36 45.86 40.19
N GLU A 293 10.24 45.62 39.50
CA GLU A 293 10.13 45.85 38.05
C GLU A 293 10.32 47.34 37.69
N SER A 294 9.86 48.27 38.54
CA SER A 294 10.09 49.72 38.33
C SER A 294 11.56 50.12 38.41
N VAL A 295 12.31 49.54 39.34
CA VAL A 295 13.75 49.80 39.52
C VAL A 295 14.53 49.17 38.37
N LEU A 296 14.20 47.93 37.98
CA LEU A 296 14.82 47.25 36.84
C LEU A 296 14.53 47.99 35.51
N ALA A 297 13.30 48.44 35.27
CA ALA A 297 12.97 49.19 34.06
C ALA A 297 13.80 50.47 33.90
N THR A 298 14.18 51.10 35.02
CA THR A 298 14.98 52.34 35.00
C THR A 298 16.48 52.04 34.88
N GLN A 299 16.97 51.05 35.63
CA GLN A 299 18.41 50.87 35.85
C GLN A 299 19.07 49.86 34.90
N VAL A 300 18.32 48.91 34.33
CA VAL A 300 18.88 47.91 33.41
C VAL A 300 18.49 48.16 31.96
N LYS A 301 19.21 47.53 31.03
CA LYS A 301 18.99 47.71 29.59
C LYS A 301 17.81 46.86 29.11
N GLU A 302 17.75 45.63 29.58
CA GLU A 302 16.70 44.63 29.32
C GLU A 302 16.55 43.77 30.58
N TRP A 303 15.33 43.38 30.92
CA TRP A 303 15.05 42.46 32.03
C TRP A 303 13.98 41.45 31.63
N LYS A 304 14.04 40.26 32.21
CA LYS A 304 13.04 39.21 32.05
C LYS A 304 12.79 38.51 33.39
N PHE A 305 11.53 38.46 33.79
CA PHE A 305 11.11 37.67 34.94
C PHE A 305 11.28 36.18 34.65
N SER A 306 12.01 35.47 35.51
CA SER A 306 12.31 34.04 35.35
C SER A 306 11.43 33.15 36.24
N GLY A 307 10.83 33.70 37.29
CA GLY A 307 9.85 33.00 38.12
C GLY A 307 9.98 33.34 39.60
N THR A 308 9.08 32.77 40.41
CA THR A 308 9.14 32.83 41.88
C THR A 308 9.42 31.43 42.40
N GLN A 309 10.52 31.26 43.13
CA GLN A 309 10.86 30.03 43.83
C GLN A 309 10.66 30.24 45.33
N ARG A 310 9.90 29.38 46.01
CA ARG A 310 9.76 29.47 47.47
C ARG A 310 10.89 28.70 48.13
N ASP A 311 11.59 29.35 49.05
CA ASP A 311 12.65 28.72 49.83
C ASP A 311 12.05 27.91 51.00
N ALA A 312 12.81 26.93 51.52
CA ALA A 312 12.38 26.02 52.58
C ALA A 312 11.99 26.72 53.90
N ALA A 313 12.40 27.98 54.08
CA ALA A 313 12.05 28.84 55.21
C ALA A 313 10.74 29.65 55.03
N GLY A 314 9.98 29.41 53.95
CA GLY A 314 8.68 30.06 53.70
C GLY A 314 8.75 31.45 53.05
N SER A 315 9.95 31.96 52.77
CA SER A 315 10.18 33.22 52.03
C SER A 315 10.18 32.97 50.52
N ALA A 316 9.59 33.90 49.74
CA ALA A 316 9.51 33.79 48.29
C ALA A 316 10.69 34.51 47.62
N VAL A 317 11.43 33.79 46.77
CA VAL A 317 12.56 34.30 46.00
C VAL A 317 12.11 34.60 44.58
N LEU A 318 12.12 35.88 44.20
CA LEU A 318 11.83 36.34 42.85
C LEU A 318 13.12 36.39 42.03
N GLU A 319 13.12 35.70 40.89
CA GLU A 319 14.28 35.62 40.00
C GLU A 319 14.09 36.44 38.73
N TYR A 320 15.07 37.31 38.44
CA TYR A 320 15.10 38.12 37.23
C TYR A 320 16.42 37.91 36.51
N ARG A 321 16.37 37.73 35.18
CA ARG A 321 17.55 37.84 34.33
C ARG A 321 17.62 39.23 33.76
N VAL A 322 18.74 39.90 33.99
CA VAL A 322 18.91 41.30 33.64
C VAL A 322 20.16 41.50 32.81
N ARG A 323 20.12 42.56 32.01
CA ARG A 323 21.26 43.07 31.29
C ARG A 323 21.67 44.41 31.87
N LEU A 324 22.77 44.41 32.61
CA LEU A 324 23.31 45.62 33.22
C LEU A 324 23.74 46.65 32.16
N ARG A 325 23.54 47.92 32.47
CA ARG A 325 24.16 49.03 31.72
C ARG A 325 25.61 49.13 32.16
N LYS A 326 26.52 49.54 31.26
CA LYS A 326 27.93 49.80 31.61
C LYS A 326 28.08 50.83 32.75
N SER A 327 27.08 51.68 32.94
CA SER A 327 27.00 52.71 33.97
C SER A 327 26.51 52.21 35.35
N VAL A 328 26.03 50.96 35.48
CA VAL A 328 25.49 50.43 36.75
C VAL A 328 26.03 49.01 36.99
N PRO A 329 27.09 48.86 37.80
CA PRO A 329 27.60 47.56 38.23
C PRO A 329 26.56 46.80 39.09
N GLY A 330 26.57 45.46 39.03
CA GLY A 330 25.68 44.58 39.82
C GLY A 330 25.55 44.93 41.32
N PRO A 331 26.63 45.26 42.06
CA PRO A 331 26.52 45.63 43.48
C PRO A 331 25.80 46.97 43.74
N VAL A 332 25.79 47.90 42.77
CA VAL A 332 25.03 49.16 42.89
C VAL A 332 23.54 48.92 42.65
N LEU A 333 23.21 47.97 41.77
CA LEU A 333 21.82 47.54 41.54
C LEU A 333 21.24 46.85 42.78
N SER A 334 22.02 46.00 43.46
CA SER A 334 21.57 45.31 44.67
C SER A 334 21.39 46.26 45.87
N SER A 335 22.23 47.29 46.01
CA SER A 335 22.05 48.31 47.05
C SER A 335 20.81 49.18 46.80
N GLU A 336 20.54 49.60 45.56
CA GLU A 336 19.36 50.40 45.23
C GLU A 336 18.07 49.60 45.42
N LEU A 337 18.08 48.31 45.06
CA LEU A 337 16.95 47.41 45.32
C LEU A 337 16.70 47.25 46.83
N ARG A 338 17.74 47.11 47.65
CA ARG A 338 17.59 47.06 49.12
C ARG A 338 17.02 48.36 49.69
N THR A 339 17.52 49.52 49.23
CA THR A 339 17.04 50.83 49.68
C THR A 339 15.57 51.07 49.32
N ARG A 340 15.17 50.69 48.10
CA ARG A 340 13.79 50.88 47.59
C ARG A 340 12.78 49.90 48.19
N LEU A 341 13.20 48.66 48.46
CA LEU A 341 12.33 47.62 49.01
C LEU A 341 12.25 47.65 50.55
N GLY A 342 13.23 48.27 51.22
CA GLY A 342 13.24 48.46 52.67
C GLY A 342 12.99 47.17 53.45
N ALA A 343 12.08 47.22 54.44
CA ALA A 343 11.73 46.08 55.28
C ALA A 343 11.02 44.91 54.55
N ARG A 344 10.74 45.04 53.24
CA ARG A 344 10.04 44.01 52.43
C ARG A 344 10.99 43.07 51.70
N ALA A 345 12.29 43.37 51.64
CA ALA A 345 13.30 42.49 51.06
C ALA A 345 14.23 41.96 52.16
N THR A 346 14.25 40.65 52.36
CA THR A 346 15.10 39.97 53.35
C THR A 346 16.49 39.66 52.81
N GLY A 347 16.67 39.66 51.48
CA GLY A 347 17.98 39.49 50.84
C GLY A 347 17.93 39.82 49.35
N VAL A 348 19.01 40.42 48.82
CA VAL A 348 19.17 40.71 47.39
C VAL A 348 20.56 40.27 46.95
N GLU A 349 20.63 39.40 45.95
CA GLU A 349 21.87 38.89 45.37
C GLU A 349 21.88 39.07 43.85
N THR A 350 23.04 39.43 43.31
CA THR A 350 23.29 39.56 41.86
C THR A 350 24.44 38.63 41.50
N ARG A 351 24.21 37.64 40.63
CA ARG A 351 25.19 36.64 40.22
C ARG A 351 25.44 36.65 38.72
#